data_AF-A0A938IVF1-F1
#
_entry.id   AF-A0A938IVF1-F1
#
_cell.length_a   1.000
_cell.length_b   1.000
_cell.length_c   1.000
_cell.angle_alpha   90.00
_cell.angle_beta   90.00
_cell.angle_gamma   90.00
#
_symmetry.space_group_name_H-M   'P 1'
#
loop_
_entity.id
_entity.type
_entity.pdbx_description
1 polymer ?
#
loop_
_entity_poly.entity_id
_entity_poly.type
_entity_poly.pdbx_seq_one_letter_code
_entity_poly.pdbx_strand_id
1 'polypeptide(L)'
;YGSAYLARQVGQKFAREIFFLGRDYSADEAHRMGMVNAVVDHAKLETVALEWARGINAKSPTAQRMLKFAFNLIDDGLVGQQLFAGEATRLAYMTDEAQEGRDAFLQKRDPDWSNFPWHF
;
A
#
# COMPACT_ATOMS: atom_id res chain seq x y z
N TYR A 1 -3.54 -16.50 -1.90
CA TYR A 1 -3.01 -15.34 -2.66
C TYR A 1 -1.88 -15.67 -3.65
N GLY A 2 -1.48 -16.93 -3.90
CA GLY A 2 -0.34 -17.20 -4.80
C GLY A 2 -0.64 -17.08 -6.31
N SER A 3 -1.78 -17.60 -6.79
CA SER A 3 -2.07 -17.69 -8.23
C SER A 3 -2.75 -16.44 -8.80
N ALA A 4 -3.86 -16.02 -8.23
CA ALA A 4 -4.63 -14.87 -8.73
C ALA A 4 -3.85 -13.54 -8.63
N TYR A 5 -3.09 -13.34 -7.56
CA TYR A 5 -2.28 -12.13 -7.39
C TYR A 5 -1.04 -12.14 -8.29
N LEU A 6 -0.42 -13.30 -8.55
CA LEU A 6 0.64 -13.41 -9.56
C LEU A 6 0.14 -12.95 -10.94
N ALA A 7 -1.11 -13.26 -11.30
CA ALA A 7 -1.70 -12.79 -12.56
C ALA A 7 -1.89 -11.27 -12.63
N ARG A 8 -1.87 -10.54 -11.50
CA ARG A 8 -1.83 -9.06 -11.47
C ARG A 8 -0.43 -8.50 -11.79
N GLN A 9 0.61 -9.32 -11.67
CA GLN A 9 2.00 -8.94 -11.94
C GLN A 9 2.42 -9.35 -13.37
N VAL A 10 2.20 -10.62 -13.72
CA VAL A 10 2.68 -11.20 -14.99
C VAL A 10 1.59 -11.39 -16.05
N GLY A 11 0.35 -11.02 -15.74
CA GLY A 11 -0.79 -11.27 -16.60
C GLY A 11 -1.31 -12.71 -16.57
N GLN A 12 -2.50 -12.92 -17.14
CA GLN A 12 -3.23 -14.19 -17.04
C GLN A 12 -2.52 -15.37 -17.72
N LYS A 13 -1.81 -15.14 -18.84
CA LYS A 13 -1.19 -16.20 -19.63
C LYS A 13 0.02 -16.78 -18.91
N PHE A 14 0.99 -15.94 -18.55
CA PHE A 14 2.19 -16.39 -17.83
C PHE A 14 1.87 -16.97 -16.46
N ALA A 15 0.92 -16.38 -15.71
CA ALA A 15 0.53 -16.95 -14.41
C ALA A 15 -0.03 -18.38 -14.55
N ARG A 16 -0.84 -18.65 -15.57
CA ARG A 16 -1.36 -19.99 -15.83
C ARG A 16 -0.27 -20.95 -16.31
N GLU A 17 0.66 -20.49 -17.14
CA GLU A 17 1.81 -21.28 -17.58
C GLU A 17 2.67 -21.74 -16.39
N ILE A 18 3.01 -20.80 -15.49
CA ILE A 18 3.76 -21.08 -14.27
C ILE A 18 3.08 -22.17 -13.44
N PHE A 19 1.77 -22.04 -13.18
CA PHE A 19 1.05 -22.98 -12.33
C PHE A 19 0.74 -24.33 -13.00
N PHE A 20 0.40 -24.36 -14.29
CA PHE A 20 0.01 -25.61 -14.96
C PHE A 20 1.21 -26.45 -15.39
N LEU A 21 2.33 -25.82 -15.74
CA LEU A 21 3.51 -26.54 -16.21
C LEU A 21 4.58 -26.71 -15.13
N GLY A 22 4.57 -25.91 -14.07
CA GLY A 22 5.49 -26.05 -12.93
C GLY A 22 6.97 -26.02 -13.32
N ARG A 23 7.33 -25.22 -14.32
CA ARG A 23 8.71 -25.08 -14.81
C ARG A 23 9.54 -24.16 -13.91
N ASP A 24 10.85 -24.35 -13.97
CA ASP A 24 11.81 -23.41 -13.40
C ASP A 24 12.00 -22.21 -14.33
N TYR A 25 12.12 -21.02 -13.74
CA TYR A 25 12.41 -19.78 -14.43
C TYR A 25 13.59 -19.07 -13.77
N SER A 26 14.51 -18.59 -14.59
CA SER A 26 15.63 -17.75 -14.16
C SER A 26 15.16 -16.37 -13.64
N ALA A 27 16.04 -15.66 -12.94
CA ALA A 27 15.77 -14.30 -12.48
C ALA A 27 15.46 -13.34 -13.65
N ASP A 28 16.16 -13.48 -14.78
CA ASP A 28 15.93 -12.70 -15.99
C ASP A 28 14.56 -12.98 -16.64
N GLU A 29 14.14 -14.24 -16.69
CA GLU A 29 12.80 -14.61 -17.16
C GLU A 29 11.71 -14.05 -16.24
N ALA A 30 11.90 -14.18 -14.92
CA ALA A 30 10.98 -13.64 -13.92
C ALA A 30 10.88 -12.11 -14.00
N HIS A 31 11.99 -11.42 -14.28
CA HIS A 31 12.00 -9.97 -14.48
C HIS A 31 11.26 -9.57 -15.76
N ARG A 32 11.51 -10.24 -16.89
CA ARG A 32 10.79 -10.01 -18.14
C ARG A 32 9.29 -10.26 -18.03
N MET A 33 8.88 -11.26 -17.23
CA MET A 33 7.48 -11.53 -16.97
C MET A 33 6.82 -10.48 -16.05
N GLY A 34 7.58 -9.80 -15.19
CA GLY A 34 7.09 -8.72 -14.31
C GLY A 34 6.95 -9.08 -12.83
N MET A 35 7.36 -10.29 -12.40
CA MET A 35 7.31 -10.70 -10.98
C MET A 35 8.62 -10.44 -10.21
N VAL A 36 9.66 -9.98 -10.90
CA VAL A 36 10.93 -9.52 -10.29
C VAL A 36 11.20 -8.09 -10.76
N ASN A 37 11.49 -7.17 -9.85
CA ASN A 37 11.71 -5.76 -10.19
C ASN A 37 13.09 -5.47 -10.80
N ALA A 38 14.13 -6.20 -10.39
CA ALA A 38 15.49 -6.07 -10.91
C ALA A 38 16.29 -7.36 -10.71
N VAL A 39 17.23 -7.64 -11.63
CA VAL A 39 18.21 -8.74 -11.53
C VAL A 39 19.57 -8.15 -11.20
N VAL A 40 20.26 -8.74 -10.23
CA VAL A 40 21.55 -8.26 -9.73
C VAL A 40 22.50 -9.41 -9.47
N ASP A 41 23.81 -9.14 -9.46
CA ASP A 41 24.83 -10.11 -9.09
C ASP A 41 24.54 -10.69 -7.70
N HIS A 42 24.70 -12.00 -7.53
CA HIS A 42 24.45 -12.70 -6.27
C HIS A 42 25.17 -12.04 -5.08
N ALA A 43 26.44 -11.68 -5.26
CA ALA A 43 27.26 -11.02 -4.24
C ALA A 43 26.78 -9.62 -3.84
N LYS A 44 25.92 -8.98 -4.65
CA LYS A 44 25.40 -7.62 -4.41
C LYS A 44 23.94 -7.60 -3.98
N LEU A 45 23.28 -8.76 -3.89
CA LEU A 45 21.83 -8.85 -3.63
C LEU A 45 21.41 -8.01 -2.42
N GLU A 46 22.06 -8.20 -1.27
CA GLU A 46 21.74 -7.45 -0.05
C GLU A 46 22.15 -5.98 -0.13
N THR A 47 23.26 -5.68 -0.81
CA THR A 47 23.72 -4.29 -0.97
C THR A 47 22.70 -3.46 -1.74
N VAL A 48 22.19 -3.99 -2.86
CA VAL A 48 21.16 -3.32 -3.67
C VAL A 48 19.83 -3.28 -2.90
N ALA A 49 19.47 -4.34 -2.17
CA ALA A 49 18.26 -4.33 -1.34
C ALA A 49 18.29 -3.22 -0.27
N LEU A 50 19.42 -3.04 0.40
CA LEU A 50 19.62 -1.96 1.38
C LEU A 50 19.62 -0.57 0.72
N GLU A 51 20.19 -0.44 -0.48
CA GLU A 51 20.11 0.80 -1.25
C GLU A 51 18.66 1.18 -1.57
N TRP A 52 17.86 0.23 -2.07
CA TRP A 52 16.44 0.45 -2.36
C TRP A 52 15.65 0.80 -1.10
N ALA A 53 15.92 0.10 0.01
CA ALA A 53 15.31 0.39 1.30
C ALA A 53 15.63 1.81 1.78
N ARG A 54 16.88 2.29 1.62
CA ARG A 54 17.23 3.69 1.91
C ARG A 54 16.43 4.66 1.03
N GLY A 55 16.26 4.36 -0.26
CA GLY A 55 15.45 5.17 -1.17
C GLY A 55 13.97 5.27 -0.78
N ILE A 56 13.41 4.21 -0.19
CA ILE A 56 12.04 4.16 0.36
C ILE A 56 11.96 4.95 1.67
N ASN A 57 12.93 4.76 2.57
CA ASN A 57 12.98 5.37 3.90
C ASN A 57 13.28 6.87 3.87
N ALA A 58 13.78 7.40 2.76
CA ALA A 58 13.97 8.83 2.55
C ALA A 58 12.67 9.58 2.19
N LYS A 59 11.51 8.90 2.12
CA LYS A 59 10.21 9.50 1.74
C LYS A 59 9.29 9.70 2.95
N SER A 60 8.23 10.48 2.78
CA SER A 60 7.19 10.67 3.82
C SER A 60 6.61 9.32 4.28
N PRO A 61 6.74 8.95 5.57
CA PRO A 61 6.22 7.68 6.08
C PRO A 61 4.70 7.57 5.94
N THR A 62 3.98 8.69 6.10
CA THR A 62 2.52 8.74 5.88
C THR A 62 2.17 8.44 4.43
N ALA A 63 2.86 9.09 3.48
CA ALA A 63 2.61 8.84 2.06
C ALA A 63 2.91 7.39 1.67
N GLN A 64 4.02 6.82 2.14
CA GLN A 64 4.38 5.42 1.86
C GLN A 64 3.31 4.44 2.38
N ARG A 65 2.78 4.68 3.57
CA ARG A 65 1.71 3.86 4.15
C ARG A 65 0.41 3.96 3.35
N MET A 66 0.00 5.18 2.99
CA MET A 66 -1.21 5.40 2.19
C MET A 66 -1.10 4.80 0.79
N LEU A 67 0.06 4.94 0.12
CA LEU A 67 0.32 4.36 -1.19
C LEU A 67 0.19 2.84 -1.17
N LYS A 68 0.78 2.18 -0.17
CA LYS A 68 0.66 0.72 -0.02
C LYS A 68 -0.81 0.28 0.07
N PHE A 69 -1.61 0.95 0.90
CA PHE A 69 -3.02 0.60 1.05
C PHE A 69 -3.83 0.95 -0.20
N ALA A 70 -3.49 2.03 -0.92
CA ALA A 70 -4.13 2.37 -2.18
C ALA A 70 -3.90 1.32 -3.27
N PHE A 71 -2.68 0.78 -3.41
CA PHE A 71 -2.40 -0.30 -4.36
C PHE A 71 -3.21 -1.56 -4.06
N ASN A 72 -3.37 -1.90 -2.77
CA ASN A 72 -4.12 -3.07 -2.35
C ASN A 72 -5.65 -2.90 -2.45
N LEU A 73 -6.15 -1.67 -2.29
CA LEU A 73 -7.57 -1.38 -2.10
C LEU A 73 -8.50 -2.02 -3.14
N ILE A 74 -8.13 -1.94 -4.42
CA ILE A 74 -8.98 -2.42 -5.52
C ILE A 74 -9.02 -3.95 -5.63
N ASP A 75 -7.98 -4.63 -5.14
CA ASP A 75 -7.85 -6.08 -5.25
C ASP A 75 -8.34 -6.80 -3.98
N ASP A 76 -8.26 -6.15 -2.82
CA ASP A 76 -8.59 -6.73 -1.51
C ASP A 76 -10.05 -6.47 -1.07
N GLY A 77 -10.85 -5.78 -1.88
CA GLY A 77 -12.28 -5.53 -1.62
C GLY A 77 -12.54 -4.84 -0.27
N LEU A 78 -13.47 -5.37 0.52
CA LEU A 78 -13.83 -4.79 1.82
C LEU A 78 -12.65 -4.76 2.82
N VAL A 79 -11.73 -5.72 2.74
CA VAL A 79 -10.54 -5.74 3.60
C VAL A 79 -9.58 -4.62 3.20
N GLY A 80 -9.39 -4.42 1.89
CA GLY A 80 -8.59 -3.30 1.35
C GLY A 80 -9.17 -1.95 1.74
N GLN A 81 -10.50 -1.79 1.62
CA GLN A 81 -11.22 -0.59 2.06
C GLN A 81 -11.05 -0.35 3.56
N GLN A 82 -11.19 -1.38 4.40
CA GLN A 82 -11.04 -1.24 5.86
C GLN A 82 -9.65 -0.70 6.23
N LEU A 83 -8.58 -1.23 5.62
CA LEU A 83 -7.21 -0.80 5.91
C LEU A 83 -6.94 0.64 5.47
N PHE A 84 -7.37 1.01 4.26
CA PHE A 84 -7.21 2.37 3.75
C PHE A 84 -8.05 3.38 4.54
N ALA A 85 -9.33 3.07 4.78
CA ALA A 85 -10.23 3.93 5.54
C ALA A 85 -9.77 4.10 7.00
N GLY A 86 -9.17 3.06 7.61
CA GLY A 86 -8.59 3.16 8.94
C GLY A 86 -7.50 4.23 9.04
N GLU A 87 -6.63 4.34 8.03
CA GLU A 87 -5.64 5.42 7.98
C GLU A 87 -6.23 6.77 7.62
N ALA A 88 -7.27 6.83 6.79
CA ALA A 88 -8.01 8.06 6.55
C ALA A 88 -8.65 8.60 7.85
N THR A 89 -9.24 7.72 8.67
CA THR A 89 -9.74 8.05 10.01
C THR A 89 -8.63 8.52 10.94
N ARG A 90 -7.45 7.88 10.91
CA ARG A 90 -6.28 8.34 11.69
C ARG A 90 -5.88 9.77 11.30
N LEU A 91 -5.87 10.09 10.01
CA LEU A 91 -5.57 11.44 9.53
C LEU A 91 -6.64 12.44 9.98
N ALA A 92 -7.93 12.07 9.91
CA ALA A 92 -9.01 12.89 10.41
C ALA A 92 -8.85 13.19 11.92
N TYR A 93 -8.40 12.23 12.72
CA TYR A 93 -8.17 12.42 14.16
C TYR A 93 -7.03 13.39 14.50
N MET A 94 -6.22 13.80 13.51
CA MET A 94 -5.13 14.76 13.71
C MET A 94 -5.56 16.22 13.49
N THR A 95 -6.81 16.49 13.14
CA THR A 95 -7.30 17.85 12.86
C THR A 95 -7.90 18.52 14.10
N ASP A 96 -7.94 19.85 14.08
CA ASP A 96 -8.61 20.66 15.11
C ASP A 96 -10.13 20.37 15.17
N GLU A 97 -10.74 19.99 14.05
CA GLU A 97 -12.15 19.57 13.98
C GLU A 97 -12.40 18.30 14.82
N ALA A 98 -11.55 17.28 14.69
CA ALA A 98 -11.68 16.08 15.51
C ALA A 98 -11.44 16.37 17.00
N GLN A 99 -10.55 17.33 17.31
CA GLN A 99 -10.35 17.81 18.67
C GLN A 99 -11.61 18.47 19.24
N GLU A 100 -12.28 19.34 18.49
CA GLU A 100 -13.55 19.97 18.90
C GLU A 100 -14.62 18.92 19.21
N GLY A 101 -14.78 17.92 18.34
CA GLY A 101 -15.74 16.83 18.57
C GLY A 101 -15.47 16.05 19.85
N ARG A 102 -14.19 15.74 20.12
CA ARG A 102 -13.77 15.07 21.37
C ARG A 102 -14.07 15.96 22.59
N ASP A 103 -13.70 17.23 22.53
CA ASP A 103 -13.79 18.14 23.67
C ASP A 103 -15.26 18.47 24.00
N ALA A 104 -16.11 18.69 23.00
CA ALA A 104 -17.55 18.88 23.17
C ALA A 104 -18.23 17.67 23.84
N PHE A 105 -17.87 16.45 23.42
CA PHE A 105 -18.38 15.22 24.05
C PHE A 105 -17.99 15.12 25.53
N LEU A 106 -16.70 15.34 25.85
CA LEU A 106 -16.21 15.28 27.23
C LEU A 106 -16.82 16.37 28.12
N GLN A 107 -17.05 17.55 27.54
CA GLN A 107 -17.64 18.71 28.22
C GLN A 107 -19.17 18.69 28.26
N LYS A 108 -19.82 17.72 27.58
CA LYS A 108 -21.28 17.59 27.48
C LYS A 108 -21.96 18.86 26.94
N ARG A 109 -21.36 19.47 25.93
CA ARG A 109 -21.92 20.60 25.19
C ARG A 109 -22.09 20.22 23.72
N ASP A 110 -22.89 21.00 23.02
CA ASP A 110 -22.95 20.89 21.55
C ASP A 110 -21.61 21.36 20.94
N PRO A 111 -21.13 20.69 19.88
CA PRO A 111 -19.93 21.12 19.18
C PRO A 111 -20.19 22.33 18.28
N ASP A 112 -19.19 23.21 18.13
CA ASP A 112 -19.22 24.35 17.21
C ASP A 112 -18.34 24.09 16.00
N TRP A 113 -18.99 23.91 14.84
CA TRP A 113 -18.31 23.62 13.58
C TRP A 113 -18.05 24.84 12.70
N SER A 114 -18.39 26.06 13.17
CA SER A 114 -18.40 27.27 12.34
C SER A 114 -17.05 27.64 11.71
N ASN A 115 -15.94 27.21 12.31
CA ASN A 115 -14.58 27.46 11.83
C ASN A 115 -14.06 26.42 10.82
N PHE A 116 -14.83 25.37 10.51
CA PHE A 116 -14.41 24.30 9.61
C PHE A 116 -15.20 24.38 8.28
N PRO A 117 -14.57 24.86 7.18
CA PRO A 117 -15.28 25.07 5.92
C PRO A 117 -15.57 23.74 5.20
N TRP A 118 -16.68 23.71 4.46
CA TRP A 118 -16.96 22.63 3.52
C TRP A 118 -15.99 22.71 2.33
N HIS A 119 -15.07 21.74 2.23
CA HIS A 119 -14.16 21.62 1.10
C HIS A 119 -14.84 20.90 -0.08
N PHE A 120 -14.69 21.44 -1.29
CA PHE A 120 -15.19 20.87 -2.55
C PHE A 120 -14.30 21.26 -3.73
#